data_AF-A0A381WZ80-F1
#
_entry.id   AF-A0A381WZ80-F1
#
_cell.length_a   1.000
_cell.length_b   1.000
_cell.length_c   1.000
_cell.angle_alpha   90.00
_cell.angle_beta   90.00
_cell.angle_gamma   90.00
#
_symmetry.space_group_name_H-M   'P 1'
#
loop_
_entity.id
_entity.type
_entity.pdbx_description
1 polymer ?
#
loop_
_entity_poly.entity_id
_entity_poly.type
_entity_poly.pdbx_seq_one_letter_code
_entity_poly.pdbx_strand_id
1 'polypeptide(L)'
;MMNPEFSENCIIIVDPAMPIHHEAYAIIDYNGELYFRQYIELDSAKVMRCLNSSYPDIELTGDYQIRGCVVQQKQRKQKTLHYYLKDKGKGGNFSKQGEVLEKK
;
A
#
# COMPACT_ATOMS: atom_id res chain seq x y z
N MET A 1 0.20 11.66 -6.71
CA MET A 1 -0.20 11.35 -5.32
C MET A 1 0.71 10.32 -4.65
N MET A 2 0.92 9.13 -5.24
CA MET A 2 1.75 8.05 -4.66
C MET A 2 3.16 7.93 -5.27
N ASN A 3 3.61 8.97 -5.98
CA ASN A 3 4.99 9.12 -6.47
C ASN A 3 5.90 9.48 -5.26
N PRO A 4 7.15 8.98 -5.17
CA PRO A 4 7.92 8.29 -6.20
C PRO A 4 7.75 6.77 -6.31
N GLU A 5 7.20 6.12 -5.29
CA GLU A 5 7.13 4.65 -5.27
C GLU A 5 6.21 4.12 -6.38
N PHE A 6 5.02 4.70 -6.53
CA PHE A 6 4.05 4.32 -7.55
C PHE A 6 3.98 5.41 -8.63
N SER A 7 4.55 5.11 -9.79
CA SER A 7 4.49 6.00 -10.95
C SER A 7 3.12 5.95 -11.63
N GLU A 8 2.84 6.94 -12.46
CA GLU A 8 1.63 6.94 -13.28
C GLU A 8 1.58 5.71 -14.19
N ASN A 9 0.38 5.17 -14.38
CA ASN A 9 0.11 3.97 -15.19
C ASN A 9 0.77 2.68 -14.67
N CYS A 10 1.27 2.65 -13.43
CA CYS A 10 1.64 1.38 -12.80
C CYS A 10 0.38 0.53 -12.53
N ILE A 11 0.55 -0.78 -12.61
CA ILE A 11 -0.46 -1.76 -12.20
C ILE A 11 -0.11 -2.18 -10.78
N ILE A 12 -1.05 -2.04 -9.86
CA ILE A 12 -0.92 -2.54 -8.48
C ILE A 12 -1.65 -3.88 -8.34
N ILE A 13 -1.08 -4.80 -7.58
CA ILE A 13 -1.71 -6.06 -7.21
C ILE A 13 -2.14 -5.94 -5.74
N VAL A 14 -3.44 -6.13 -5.50
CA VAL A 14 -4.06 -5.98 -4.19
C VAL A 14 -4.48 -7.35 -3.67
N ASP A 15 -4.07 -7.69 -2.46
CA ASP A 15 -4.51 -8.88 -1.75
C ASP A 15 -5.59 -8.51 -0.70
N PRO A 16 -6.85 -8.91 -0.91
CA PRO A 16 -7.93 -8.61 0.04
C PRO A 16 -7.87 -9.46 1.32
N ALA A 17 -7.14 -10.58 1.31
CA ALA A 17 -7.01 -11.46 2.48
C ALA A 17 -5.86 -11.04 3.40
N MET A 18 -5.02 -10.10 2.96
CA MET A 18 -3.88 -9.64 3.74
C MET A 18 -4.32 -8.63 4.81
N PRO A 19 -4.04 -8.87 6.11
CA PRO A 19 -4.37 -7.92 7.16
C PRO A 19 -3.57 -6.63 6.99
N ILE A 20 -4.25 -5.50 7.15
CA ILE A 20 -3.59 -4.19 7.16
C ILE A 20 -2.68 -4.06 8.39
N HIS A 21 -1.60 -3.31 8.25
CA HIS A 21 -0.75 -2.88 9.34
C HIS A 21 -0.19 -1.48 9.06
N HIS A 22 0.43 -0.88 10.07
CA HIS A 22 1.12 0.41 9.95
C HIS A 22 2.08 0.45 8.75
N GLU A 23 2.09 1.58 8.03
CA GLU A 23 2.86 1.85 6.80
C GLU A 23 2.49 1.06 5.54
N ALA A 24 1.51 0.14 5.61
CA ALA A 24 1.07 -0.61 4.44
C ALA A 24 0.40 0.30 3.39
N TYR A 25 0.59 -0.03 2.12
CA TYR A 25 -0.17 0.58 1.03
C TYR A 25 -1.49 -0.15 0.86
N ALA A 26 -2.61 0.57 0.75
CA ALA A 26 -3.92 -0.06 0.72
C ALA A 26 -4.93 0.66 -0.16
N ILE A 27 -5.96 -0.09 -0.54
CA ILE A 27 -7.18 0.44 -1.12
C ILE A 27 -8.21 0.57 0.00
N ILE A 28 -8.66 1.80 0.24
CA ILE A 28 -9.53 2.16 1.36
C ILE A 28 -10.78 2.83 0.80
N ASP A 29 -11.93 2.27 1.12
CA ASP A 29 -13.24 2.87 0.86
C ASP A 29 -13.61 3.74 2.07
N TYR A 30 -13.75 5.04 1.84
CA TYR A 30 -14.06 6.02 2.89
C TYR A 30 -15.00 7.08 2.34
N ASN A 31 -16.11 7.33 3.03
CA ASN A 31 -17.17 8.26 2.61
C ASN A 31 -17.70 8.02 1.19
N GLY A 32 -17.73 6.75 0.74
CA GLY A 32 -18.19 6.36 -0.60
C GLY A 32 -17.18 6.62 -1.71
N GLU A 33 -15.95 7.01 -1.38
CA GLU A 33 -14.86 7.20 -2.31
C GLU A 33 -13.73 6.19 -2.07
N LEU A 34 -13.08 5.77 -3.17
CA LEU A 34 -12.00 4.81 -3.14
C LEU A 34 -10.64 5.54 -3.13
N TYR A 35 -9.86 5.31 -2.08
CA TYR A 35 -8.54 5.89 -1.88
C TYR A 35 -7.44 4.84 -2.07
N PHE A 36 -6.40 5.20 -2.83
CA PHE A 36 -5.15 4.47 -2.86
C PHE A 36 -4.06 5.28 -2.15
N ARG A 37 -3.75 4.90 -0.91
CA ARG A 37 -2.85 5.65 -0.01
C ARG A 37 -2.08 4.72 0.92
N GLN A 38 -1.09 5.28 1.61
CA GLN A 38 -0.42 4.61 2.71
C GLN A 38 -1.29 4.72 3.97
N TYR A 39 -1.48 3.60 4.66
CA TYR A 39 -2.19 3.54 5.93
C TYR A 39 -1.20 3.71 7.08
N ILE A 40 -1.36 4.78 7.86
CA ILE A 40 -0.49 5.13 8.97
C ILE A 40 -1.32 5.07 10.25
N GLU A 41 -0.84 4.27 11.20
CA GLU A 41 -1.36 4.26 12.57
C GLU A 41 -0.46 5.15 13.43
N LEU A 42 -1.02 6.27 13.89
CA LEU A 42 -0.48 7.12 14.94
C LEU A 42 -1.15 6.70 16.25
N ASP A 43 -0.50 6.88 17.40
CA ASP A 43 -0.89 6.30 18.70
C ASP A 43 -2.40 6.13 18.95
N SER A 44 -3.21 7.15 18.65
CA SER A 44 -4.67 7.13 18.80
C SER A 44 -5.45 7.45 17.52
N ALA A 45 -4.77 7.66 16.38
CA ALA A 45 -5.38 8.12 15.14
C ALA A 45 -4.90 7.30 13.94
N LYS A 46 -5.77 7.11 12.96
CA LYS A 46 -5.44 6.43 11.71
C LYS A 46 -5.52 7.44 10.59
N VAL A 47 -4.47 7.53 9.78
CA VAL A 47 -4.40 8.50 8.69
C VAL A 47 -4.02 7.84 7.38
N MET A 48 -4.61 8.32 6.29
CA MET A 48 -4.24 7.97 4.93
C MET A 48 -3.29 9.01 4.37
N ARG A 49 -2.02 8.64 4.21
CA ARG A 49 -0.93 9.50 3.77
C ARG A 49 -0.59 9.26 2.30
N CYS A 50 -0.28 10.34 1.60
CA CYS A 50 0.33 10.30 0.28
C CYS A 50 1.85 10.26 0.41
N LEU A 51 2.53 9.55 -0.50
CA LEU A 51 3.99 9.62 -0.57
C LEU A 51 4.48 10.96 -1.11
N ASN A 52 3.66 11.64 -1.92
CA ASN A 52 3.91 12.99 -2.35
C ASN A 52 3.31 13.98 -1.35
N SER A 53 4.17 14.78 -0.72
CA SER A 53 3.82 15.78 0.30
C SER A 53 2.97 16.95 -0.21
N SER A 54 2.81 17.11 -1.53
CA SER A 54 1.88 18.09 -2.10
C SER A 54 0.40 17.75 -1.87
N TYR A 55 0.09 16.54 -1.39
CA TYR A 55 -1.27 16.10 -1.09
C TYR A 55 -1.45 15.97 0.43
N PRO A 56 -2.54 16.53 0.99
CA PRO A 56 -2.78 16.49 2.43
C PRO A 56 -3.07 15.07 2.91
N ASP A 57 -2.69 14.78 4.15
CA ASP A 57 -3.10 13.59 4.88
C ASP A 57 -4.61 13.65 5.16
N ILE A 58 -5.26 12.48 5.20
CA ILE A 58 -6.68 12.37 5.52
C ILE A 58 -6.81 11.51 6.77
N GLU A 59 -7.41 12.04 7.82
CA GLU A 59 -7.70 11.28 9.03
C GLU A 59 -8.95 10.41 8.84
N LEU A 60 -8.85 9.15 9.28
CA LEU A 60 -9.92 8.16 9.27
C LEU A 60 -10.68 8.23 10.60
N THR A 61 -11.61 9.17 10.71
CA THR A 61 -12.41 9.41 11.92
C THR A 61 -13.77 8.71 11.90
N GLY A 62 -14.29 8.37 10.71
CA GLY A 62 -15.56 7.68 10.52
C GLY A 62 -15.43 6.20 10.14
N ASP A 63 -16.52 5.61 9.65
CA ASP A 63 -16.52 4.26 9.08
C ASP A 63 -15.71 4.22 7.78
N TYR A 64 -14.80 3.25 7.69
CA TYR A 64 -14.03 2.96 6.49
C TYR A 64 -13.91 1.46 6.30
N GLN A 65 -13.73 1.03 5.05
CA GLN A 65 -13.48 -0.35 4.71
C GLN A 65 -12.16 -0.48 3.96
N ILE A 66 -11.28 -1.35 4.46
CA ILE A 66 -10.07 -1.72 3.74
C ILE A 66 -10.43 -2.81 2.74
N ARG A 67 -10.28 -2.52 1.45
CA ARG A 67 -10.54 -3.47 0.36
C ARG A 67 -9.40 -4.46 0.19
N GLY A 68 -8.18 -4.08 0.56
CA GLY A 68 -7.01 -4.96 0.58
C GLY A 68 -5.69 -4.20 0.63
N CYS A 69 -4.61 -4.96 0.87
CA CYS A 69 -3.25 -4.44 0.91
C CYS A 69 -2.59 -4.56 -0.47
N VAL A 70 -1.83 -3.55 -0.88
CA VAL A 70 -1.03 -3.59 -2.11
C VAL A 70 0.21 -4.43 -1.86
N VAL A 71 0.27 -5.59 -2.51
CA VAL A 71 1.35 -6.56 -2.30
C VAL A 71 2.46 -6.42 -3.32
N GLN A 72 2.15 -5.90 -4.51
CA GLN A 72 3.09 -5.76 -5.61
C GLN A 72 2.73 -4.58 -6.50
N GLN A 73 3.71 -4.08 -7.23
CA GLN A 73 3.48 -3.20 -8.36
C GLN A 73 4.24 -3.65 -9.60
N LYS A 74 3.69 -3.34 -10.76
CA LYS A 74 4.26 -3.67 -12.06
C LYS A 74 4.10 -2.50 -13.03
N GLN A 75 5.20 -2.07 -13.59
CA GLN A 75 5.21 -1.13 -14.71
C GLN A 75 5.56 -1.86 -16.01
N ARG A 76 5.08 -1.33 -17.14
CA ARG A 76 5.40 -1.89 -18.46
C ARG A 76 6.92 -1.81 -18.67
N LYS A 77 7.54 -2.91 -19.11
CA LYS A 77 8.99 -3.07 -19.35
C LYS A 77 9.91 -2.99 -18.10
N GLN A 78 9.36 -2.88 -16.89
CA GLN A 78 10.15 -2.90 -15.64
C GLN A 78 9.96 -4.22 -14.88
N LYS A 79 10.91 -4.53 -13.99
CA LYS A 79 10.77 -5.66 -13.06
C LYS A 79 9.60 -5.39 -12.10
N THR A 80 8.92 -6.46 -11.67
CA THR A 80 7.86 -6.36 -10.66
C THR A 80 8.50 -6.11 -9.30
N LEU A 81 7.95 -5.16 -8.56
CA LEU A 81 8.35 -4.86 -7.20
C LEU A 81 7.36 -5.49 -6.23
N HIS A 82 7.90 -6.10 -5.18
CA HIS A 82 7.17 -6.83 -4.16
C HIS A 82 7.32 -6.12 -2.82
N TYR A 83 6.20 -5.82 -2.17
CA TYR A 83 6.18 -5.19 -0.85
C TYR A 83 6.15 -6.20 0.29
N TYR A 84 5.82 -7.45 -0.03
CA TYR A 84 5.79 -8.56 0.92
C TYR A 84 6.59 -9.72 0.35
N LEU A 85 7.68 -10.06 1.03
CA LEU A 85 8.49 -11.21 0.68
C LEU A 85 7.91 -12.46 1.34
N LYS A 86 7.68 -13.52 0.56
CA LYS A 86 7.29 -14.82 1.12
C LYS A 86 8.51 -15.45 1.81
N ASP A 87 8.68 -15.17 3.10
CA ASP A 87 9.47 -16.05 3.94
C ASP A 87 8.79 -17.41 4.04
N LYS A 88 9.56 -18.49 4.05
CA LYS A 88 9.04 -19.87 4.07
C LYS A 88 8.29 -20.24 5.36
N GLY A 89 8.02 -19.30 6.26
CA GLY A 89 7.20 -19.52 7.44
C GLY A 89 6.78 -18.21 8.09
N LYS A 90 5.46 -17.98 8.14
CA LYS A 90 4.73 -16.94 8.89
C LYS A 90 4.94 -15.49 8.42
N GLY A 91 3.89 -14.94 7.79
CA GLY A 91 3.68 -13.49 7.65
C GLY A 91 4.84 -12.77 6.96
N GLY A 92 4.80 -12.70 5.63
CA GLY A 92 5.89 -12.16 4.83
C GLY A 92 6.42 -10.81 5.34
N ASN A 93 7.75 -10.66 5.34
CA ASN A 93 8.40 -9.41 5.72
C ASN A 93 7.91 -8.28 4.81
N PHE A 94 7.26 -7.28 5.42
CA PHE A 94 6.82 -6.07 4.72
C PHE A 94 7.99 -5.10 4.54
N SER A 95 8.08 -4.53 3.35
CA SER A 95 8.95 -3.39 3.07
C SER A 95 8.15 -2.25 2.44
N LYS A 96 8.36 -1.03 2.92
CA LYS A 96 7.78 0.20 2.36
C LYS A 96 8.35 0.56 0.97
N GLN A 97 9.53 0.05 0.66
CA GLN A 97 10.17 0.16 -0.65
C GLN A 97 10.06 -1.19 -1.36
N GLY A 98 9.51 -1.20 -2.56
CA GLY A 98 9.32 -2.45 -3.28
C GLY A 98 10.64 -3.11 -3.64
N GLU A 99 10.71 -4.43 -3.46
CA GLU A 99 11.90 -5.22 -3.76
C GLU A 99 11.72 -6.08 -5.00
N VAL A 100 12.78 -6.21 -5.80
CA VAL A 100 12.79 -7.11 -6.96
C VAL A 100 13.11 -8.52 -6.46
N LEU A 101 12.19 -9.46 -6.67
CA LEU A 101 12.51 -10.87 -6.52
C LEU A 101 13.35 -11.35 -7.71
N GLU A 102 14.65 -11.54 -7.51
CA GLU A 102 15.48 -12.23 -8.49
C GLU A 102 15.08 -13.71 -8.54
N LYS A 103 14.62 -14.17 -9.70
CA LYS A 103 14.45 -15.60 -9.94
C LYS A 103 15.86 -16.20 -10.06
N LYS A 104 16.24 -17.05 -9.11
CA LYS A 104 17.42 -17.92 -9.20
C LYS A 104 17.31 -18.87 -10.39
#